data_AF-A0A1T4NJ15-F1
#
_entry.id   AF-A0A1T4NJ15-F1
#
_cell.length_a   1.000
_cell.length_b   1.000
_cell.length_c   1.000
_cell.angle_alpha   90.00
_cell.angle_beta   90.00
_cell.angle_gamma   90.00
#
_symmetry.space_group_name_H-M   'P 1'
#
loop_
_entity.id
_entity.type
_entity.pdbx_description
1 polymer ?
#
loop_
_entity_poly.entity_id
_entity_poly.type
_entity_poly.pdbx_seq_one_letter_code
_entity_poly.pdbx_strand_id
1 'polypeptide(L)'
;MGKQLSPTAVMALKEALCSVYWYKSDLRSFLQLCLSNPSLLSKFNWENYKRQIVSDLIDLLVGSPDKYIGDLTKICYELCKIKDFNHLKQLDDGTSKVERARAAILQLRQLVEPHQDIKREQDEIEKRQEIAAKKLRDNVAVRQKLEEIRMRYMSLIGASNAQTRGFELEKIMYDLFELFDLDPKASFKNLGEQVDGAFALEGTDYLFEAKWQKELVNKADLAAFSDKVRTKLENTLGVFLSINGFSTDGVAAHQAGGASIILMDGGDLMAVFEERIDFVSLLLRKKRYAAQTGNIYLSYFQMVAAK
;
A
#
# COMPACT_ATOMS: atom_id res chain seq x y z
N MET A 1 -3.92 -16.83 0.24
CA MET A 1 -5.37 -17.08 0.14
C MET A 1 -6.09 -15.73 0.19
N GLY A 2 -6.53 -15.20 -0.94
CA GLY A 2 -7.97 -14.97 -1.17
C GLY A 2 -8.16 -14.09 -2.41
N LYS A 3 -7.93 -14.65 -3.60
CA LYS A 3 -8.18 -13.98 -4.90
C LYS A 3 -9.61 -14.21 -5.41
N GLN A 4 -10.51 -14.76 -4.59
CA GLN A 4 -11.86 -15.12 -4.97
C GLN A 4 -12.88 -14.35 -4.13
N LEU A 5 -13.94 -13.87 -4.79
CA LEU A 5 -15.13 -13.35 -4.10
C LEU A 5 -15.64 -14.43 -3.14
N SER A 6 -15.99 -14.04 -1.91
CA SER A 6 -16.62 -14.97 -0.97
C SER A 6 -17.93 -15.50 -1.58
N PRO A 7 -18.35 -16.74 -1.25
CA PRO A 7 -19.63 -17.28 -1.73
C PRO A 7 -20.81 -16.33 -1.47
N THR A 8 -20.80 -15.65 -0.32
CA THR A 8 -21.78 -14.63 0.04
C THR A 8 -21.73 -13.42 -0.89
N ALA A 9 -20.54 -12.95 -1.27
CA ALA A 9 -20.37 -11.85 -2.22
C ALA A 9 -20.82 -12.25 -3.64
N VAL A 10 -20.59 -13.49 -4.05
CA VAL A 10 -21.09 -14.03 -5.34
C VAL A 10 -22.62 -14.02 -5.37
N MET A 11 -23.27 -14.46 -4.30
CA MET A 11 -24.75 -14.45 -4.20
C MET A 11 -25.29 -13.01 -4.18
N ALA A 12 -24.66 -12.11 -3.43
CA ALA A 12 -25.03 -10.69 -3.40
C ALA A 12 -24.89 -10.04 -4.79
N LEU A 13 -23.82 -10.37 -5.53
CA LEU A 13 -23.60 -9.87 -6.89
C LEU A 13 -24.71 -10.33 -7.85
N LYS A 14 -25.08 -11.62 -7.80
CA LYS A 14 -26.18 -12.17 -8.62
C LYS A 14 -27.51 -11.47 -8.31
N GLU A 15 -27.83 -11.24 -7.04
CA GLU A 15 -29.06 -10.54 -6.64
C GLU A 15 -29.04 -9.06 -7.03
N ALA A 16 -27.90 -8.38 -6.93
CA ALA A 16 -27.74 -7.00 -7.36
C ALA A 16 -27.97 -6.83 -8.86
N LEU A 17 -27.33 -7.65 -9.70
CA LEU A 17 -27.56 -7.63 -11.15
C LEU A 17 -29.03 -7.83 -11.52
N CYS A 18 -29.71 -8.77 -10.84
CA CYS A 18 -31.11 -9.05 -11.11
C CYS A 18 -32.06 -7.94 -10.63
N SER A 19 -31.72 -7.26 -9.53
CA SER A 19 -32.56 -6.24 -8.91
C SER A 19 -32.39 -4.87 -9.55
N VAL A 20 -31.17 -4.52 -9.99
CA VAL A 20 -30.86 -3.23 -10.62
C VAL A 20 -31.33 -3.18 -12.07
N TYR A 21 -31.13 -4.25 -12.84
CA TYR A 21 -31.51 -4.30 -14.26
C TYR A 21 -32.80 -5.10 -14.43
N TRP A 22 -33.92 -4.41 -14.62
CA TRP A 22 -35.22 -5.08 -14.80
C TRP A 22 -35.28 -5.80 -16.16
N TYR A 23 -34.97 -5.08 -17.24
CA TYR A 23 -34.98 -5.59 -18.61
C TYR A 23 -33.67 -6.30 -18.97
N LYS A 24 -33.77 -7.40 -19.75
CA LYS A 24 -32.62 -8.18 -20.21
C LYS A 24 -31.70 -7.38 -21.14
N SER A 25 -32.26 -6.45 -21.93
CA SER A 25 -31.51 -5.54 -22.80
C SER A 25 -30.53 -4.68 -22.01
N ASP A 26 -30.98 -4.08 -20.92
CA ASP A 26 -30.17 -3.16 -20.11
C ASP A 26 -29.06 -3.91 -19.38
N LEU A 27 -29.39 -5.10 -18.86
CA LEU A 27 -28.42 -6.01 -18.27
C LEU A 27 -27.34 -6.39 -19.31
N ARG A 28 -27.75 -6.75 -20.53
CA ARG A 28 -26.82 -7.12 -21.60
C ARG A 28 -25.89 -5.97 -21.97
N SER A 29 -26.43 -4.77 -22.14
CA SER A 29 -25.65 -3.57 -22.45
C SER A 29 -24.63 -3.26 -21.35
N PHE A 30 -25.05 -3.34 -20.08
CA PHE A 30 -24.15 -3.16 -18.95
C PHE A 30 -23.00 -4.18 -18.95
N LEU A 31 -23.31 -5.45 -19.14
CA LEU A 31 -22.31 -6.51 -19.17
C LEU A 31 -21.35 -6.37 -20.37
N GLN A 32 -21.84 -5.92 -21.53
CA GLN A 32 -20.99 -5.65 -22.70
C GLN A 32 -19.92 -4.58 -22.40
N LEU A 33 -20.25 -3.56 -21.61
CA LEU A 33 -19.32 -2.50 -21.22
C LEU A 33 -18.33 -2.96 -20.13
N CYS A 34 -18.75 -3.91 -19.30
CA CYS A 34 -17.92 -4.41 -18.20
C CYS A 34 -16.91 -5.48 -18.64
N LEU A 35 -17.29 -6.40 -19.52
CA LEU A 35 -16.43 -7.54 -19.88
C LEU A 35 -15.30 -7.14 -20.84
N SER A 36 -14.07 -7.61 -20.56
CA SER A 36 -12.91 -7.40 -21.44
C SER A 36 -13.08 -8.10 -22.79
N ASN A 37 -13.87 -9.18 -22.83
CA ASN A 37 -14.27 -9.85 -24.07
C ASN A 37 -15.80 -9.94 -24.19
N PRO A 38 -16.46 -8.96 -24.83
CA PRO A 38 -17.91 -8.92 -24.97
C PRO A 38 -18.50 -10.09 -25.78
N SER A 39 -17.69 -10.76 -26.62
CA SER A 39 -18.14 -11.93 -27.39
C SER A 39 -18.52 -13.12 -26.49
N LEU A 40 -18.08 -13.13 -25.23
CA LEU A 40 -18.50 -14.12 -24.24
C LEU A 40 -20.02 -14.17 -24.05
N LEU A 41 -20.69 -13.02 -24.19
CA LEU A 41 -22.14 -12.93 -23.99
C LEU A 41 -22.96 -13.65 -25.07
N SER A 42 -22.38 -13.94 -26.24
CA SER A 42 -23.07 -14.71 -27.29
C SER A 42 -23.21 -16.19 -26.94
N LYS A 43 -22.44 -16.69 -25.97
CA LYS A 43 -22.51 -18.09 -25.52
C LYS A 43 -23.71 -18.39 -24.64
N PHE A 44 -24.36 -17.37 -24.08
CA PHE A 44 -25.51 -17.54 -23.20
C PHE A 44 -26.82 -17.44 -23.98
N ASN A 45 -27.78 -18.28 -23.61
CA ASN A 45 -29.13 -18.21 -24.18
C ASN A 45 -29.92 -17.06 -23.53
N TRP A 46 -30.08 -15.96 -24.26
CA TRP A 46 -30.82 -14.77 -23.79
C TRP A 46 -32.35 -14.95 -23.74
N GLU A 47 -32.86 -16.05 -24.30
CA GLU A 47 -34.28 -16.42 -24.13
C GLU A 47 -34.58 -16.93 -22.72
N ASN A 48 -33.58 -17.45 -21.99
CA ASN A 48 -33.74 -17.92 -20.61
C ASN A 48 -34.19 -16.83 -19.63
N TYR A 49 -34.65 -17.24 -18.45
CA TYR A 49 -34.95 -16.31 -17.37
C TYR A 49 -33.71 -15.52 -16.95
N LYS A 50 -33.87 -14.20 -16.69
CA LYS A 50 -32.79 -13.28 -16.30
C LYS A 50 -31.92 -13.83 -15.16
N ARG A 51 -32.56 -14.41 -14.13
CA ARG A 51 -31.85 -15.01 -12.98
C ARG A 51 -30.92 -16.15 -13.40
N GLN A 52 -31.35 -16.99 -14.35
CA GLN A 52 -30.54 -18.07 -14.87
C GLN A 52 -29.35 -17.53 -15.67
N ILE A 53 -29.59 -16.55 -16.56
CA ILE A 53 -28.53 -15.91 -17.35
C ILE A 53 -27.45 -15.31 -16.43
N VAL A 54 -27.87 -14.58 -15.38
CA VAL A 54 -26.95 -14.00 -14.40
C VAL A 54 -26.20 -15.09 -13.64
N SER A 55 -26.87 -16.18 -13.23
CA SER A 55 -26.20 -17.28 -12.54
C SER A 55 -25.13 -17.91 -13.43
N ASP A 56 -25.50 -18.35 -14.63
CA ASP A 56 -24.60 -19.03 -15.56
C ASP A 56 -23.38 -18.17 -15.89
N LEU A 57 -23.59 -16.87 -16.10
CA LEU A 57 -22.50 -15.93 -16.37
C LEU A 57 -21.55 -15.82 -15.17
N ILE A 58 -22.08 -15.52 -13.99
CA ILE A 58 -21.24 -15.32 -12.80
C ILE A 58 -20.55 -16.63 -12.41
N ASP A 59 -21.20 -17.77 -12.54
CA ASP A 59 -20.61 -19.09 -12.27
C ASP A 59 -19.47 -19.40 -13.25
N LEU A 60 -19.62 -19.04 -14.53
CA LEU A 60 -18.54 -19.17 -15.52
C LEU A 60 -17.34 -18.27 -15.19
N LEU A 61 -17.59 -17.02 -14.79
CA LEU A 61 -16.50 -16.08 -14.43
C LEU A 61 -15.78 -16.54 -13.15
N VAL A 62 -16.53 -17.03 -12.15
CA VAL A 62 -15.98 -17.54 -10.88
C VAL A 62 -15.23 -18.85 -11.09
N GLY A 63 -15.68 -19.72 -11.99
CA GLY A 63 -15.04 -21.00 -12.31
C GLY A 63 -13.70 -20.89 -13.04
N SER A 64 -13.30 -19.69 -13.50
CA SER A 64 -12.02 -19.45 -14.18
C SER A 64 -11.40 -18.11 -13.74
N PRO A 65 -11.01 -18.00 -12.45
CA PRO A 65 -10.63 -16.72 -11.84
C PRO A 65 -9.37 -16.10 -12.48
N ASP A 66 -8.39 -16.91 -12.90
CA ASP A 66 -7.14 -16.39 -13.52
C ASP A 66 -7.39 -15.59 -14.81
N LYS A 67 -8.51 -15.86 -15.49
CA LYS A 67 -8.89 -15.19 -16.73
C LYS A 67 -9.89 -14.05 -16.52
N TYR A 68 -10.77 -14.15 -15.53
CA TYR A 68 -11.95 -13.29 -15.41
C TYR A 68 -12.03 -12.47 -14.12
N ILE A 69 -11.01 -12.51 -13.26
CA ILE A 69 -10.99 -11.73 -12.02
C ILE A 69 -11.12 -10.22 -12.27
N GLY A 70 -10.49 -9.70 -13.33
CA GLY A 70 -10.61 -8.29 -13.72
C GLY A 70 -12.05 -7.92 -14.11
N ASP A 71 -12.70 -8.78 -14.88
CA ASP A 71 -14.10 -8.61 -15.30
C ASP A 71 -15.05 -8.64 -14.10
N LEU A 72 -14.91 -9.62 -13.19
CA LEU A 72 -15.69 -9.69 -11.96
C LEU A 72 -15.51 -8.44 -11.08
N THR A 73 -14.27 -8.00 -10.92
CA THR A 73 -13.96 -6.80 -10.14
C THR A 73 -14.65 -5.57 -10.74
N LYS A 74 -14.59 -5.43 -12.07
CA LYS A 74 -15.20 -4.29 -12.78
C LYS A 74 -16.73 -4.31 -12.68
N ILE A 75 -17.38 -5.47 -12.82
CA ILE A 75 -18.84 -5.60 -12.65
C ILE A 75 -19.25 -5.16 -11.24
N CYS A 76 -18.58 -5.66 -10.20
CA CYS A 76 -18.87 -5.26 -8.82
C CYS A 76 -18.69 -3.75 -8.62
N TYR A 77 -17.58 -3.19 -9.13
CA TYR A 77 -17.26 -1.77 -8.98
C TYR A 77 -18.29 -0.86 -9.66
N GLU A 78 -18.67 -1.15 -10.90
CA GLU A 78 -19.65 -0.34 -11.62
C GLU A 78 -21.06 -0.46 -11.03
N LEU A 79 -21.44 -1.63 -10.50
CA LEU A 79 -22.68 -1.77 -9.72
C LEU A 79 -22.65 -0.94 -8.43
N CYS A 80 -21.55 -1.03 -7.67
CA CYS A 80 -21.39 -0.28 -6.41
C CYS A 80 -21.39 1.24 -6.62
N LYS A 81 -21.10 1.75 -7.82
CA LYS A 81 -21.22 3.19 -8.13
C LYS A 81 -22.65 3.68 -8.29
N ILE A 82 -23.61 2.80 -8.55
CA ILE A 82 -24.99 3.20 -8.79
C ILE A 82 -25.59 3.75 -7.50
N LYS A 83 -26.01 5.02 -7.54
CA LYS A 83 -26.66 5.73 -6.42
C LYS A 83 -28.13 6.04 -6.70
N ASP A 84 -28.48 6.11 -7.97
CA ASP A 84 -29.83 6.39 -8.44
C ASP A 84 -30.47 5.16 -9.07
N PHE A 85 -31.75 4.93 -8.76
CA PHE A 85 -32.57 3.82 -9.26
C PHE A 85 -33.89 4.32 -9.85
N ASN A 86 -33.97 5.61 -10.23
CA ASN A 86 -35.19 6.22 -10.75
C ASN A 86 -35.77 5.50 -11.98
N HIS A 87 -34.94 4.82 -12.78
CA HIS A 87 -35.41 4.01 -13.93
C HIS A 87 -36.36 2.88 -13.52
N LEU A 88 -36.31 2.41 -12.26
CA LEU A 88 -37.22 1.40 -11.74
C LEU A 88 -38.56 1.97 -11.26
N LYS A 89 -38.65 3.28 -10.97
CA LYS A 89 -39.87 3.91 -10.46
C LYS A 89 -41.03 3.89 -11.47
N GLN A 90 -40.70 3.85 -12.75
CA GLN A 90 -41.68 3.86 -13.85
C GLN A 90 -42.34 2.49 -14.08
N LEU A 91 -41.88 1.45 -13.40
CA LEU A 91 -42.45 0.11 -13.46
C LEU A 91 -43.60 -0.03 -12.46
N ASP A 92 -44.50 -0.99 -12.69
CA ASP A 92 -45.48 -1.40 -11.69
C ASP A 92 -44.78 -1.76 -10.38
N ASP A 93 -45.28 -1.33 -9.22
CA ASP A 93 -44.62 -1.54 -7.93
C ASP A 93 -43.14 -1.04 -7.91
N GLY A 94 -42.88 0.06 -8.64
CA GLY A 94 -41.55 0.62 -8.82
C GLY A 94 -40.86 1.01 -7.52
N THR A 95 -41.62 1.49 -6.52
CA THR A 95 -41.09 1.81 -5.18
C THR A 95 -40.46 0.59 -4.51
N SER A 96 -41.14 -0.55 -4.50
CA SER A 96 -40.60 -1.79 -3.91
C SER A 96 -39.39 -2.32 -4.68
N LYS A 97 -39.37 -2.15 -6.02
CA LYS A 97 -38.20 -2.50 -6.85
C LYS A 97 -36.99 -1.63 -6.54
N VAL A 98 -37.18 -0.32 -6.35
CA VAL A 98 -36.13 0.60 -5.93
C VAL A 98 -35.54 0.20 -4.59
N GLU A 99 -36.38 -0.10 -3.60
CA GLU A 99 -35.92 -0.54 -2.27
C GLU A 99 -35.14 -1.85 -2.34
N ARG A 100 -35.61 -2.82 -3.13
CA ARG A 100 -34.89 -4.09 -3.35
C ARG A 100 -33.53 -3.87 -4.02
N ALA A 101 -33.46 -3.05 -5.06
CA ALA A 101 -32.21 -2.74 -5.75
C ALA A 101 -31.22 -2.02 -4.82
N ARG A 102 -31.71 -1.05 -4.03
CA ARG A 102 -30.91 -0.34 -3.02
C ARG A 102 -30.36 -1.30 -1.97
N ALA A 103 -31.19 -2.19 -1.43
CA ALA A 103 -30.77 -3.17 -0.43
C ALA A 103 -29.72 -4.14 -0.99
N ALA A 104 -29.92 -4.64 -2.22
CA ALA A 104 -28.96 -5.53 -2.87
C ALA A 104 -27.60 -4.87 -3.12
N ILE A 105 -27.59 -3.60 -3.55
CA ILE A 105 -26.35 -2.84 -3.75
C ILE A 105 -25.67 -2.51 -2.42
N LEU A 106 -26.42 -2.18 -1.36
CA LEU A 106 -25.86 -1.94 -0.04
C LEU A 106 -25.17 -3.19 0.51
N GLN A 107 -25.82 -4.36 0.38
CA GLN A 107 -25.25 -5.64 0.78
C GLN A 107 -23.98 -5.96 -0.03
N LEU A 108 -23.99 -5.70 -1.34
CA LEU A 108 -22.81 -5.91 -2.18
C LEU A 108 -21.65 -4.98 -1.75
N ARG A 109 -21.90 -3.70 -1.47
CA ARG A 109 -20.88 -2.75 -0.99
C ARG A 109 -20.20 -3.22 0.29
N GLN A 110 -20.98 -3.62 1.29
CA GLN A 110 -20.45 -4.11 2.57
C GLN A 110 -19.50 -5.30 2.41
N LEU A 111 -19.72 -6.14 1.38
CA LEU A 111 -18.93 -7.35 1.12
C LEU A 111 -17.73 -7.10 0.20
N VAL A 112 -17.68 -5.96 -0.50
CA VAL A 112 -16.72 -5.70 -1.58
C VAL A 112 -15.80 -4.51 -1.30
N GLU A 113 -16.26 -3.45 -0.61
CA GLU A 113 -15.48 -2.24 -0.30
C GLU A 113 -14.16 -2.54 0.47
N PRO A 114 -14.13 -3.40 1.50
CA PRO A 114 -12.90 -3.70 2.24
C PRO A 114 -11.78 -4.33 1.39
N HIS A 115 -12.14 -5.00 0.28
CA HIS A 115 -11.18 -5.64 -0.61
C HIS A 115 -10.76 -4.74 -1.80
N GLN A 116 -11.52 -3.70 -2.12
CA GLN A 116 -11.26 -2.84 -3.28
C GLN A 116 -10.30 -1.69 -2.97
N ASP A 117 -10.38 -1.09 -1.78
CA ASP A 117 -9.49 0.01 -1.40
C ASP A 117 -8.03 -0.44 -1.31
N ILE A 118 -7.80 -1.66 -0.78
CA ILE A 118 -6.46 -2.25 -0.65
C ILE A 118 -5.83 -2.49 -2.03
N LYS A 119 -6.60 -3.00 -3.01
CA LYS A 119 -6.09 -3.30 -4.35
C LYS A 119 -5.78 -2.02 -5.14
N ARG A 120 -6.65 -1.01 -5.04
CA ARG A 120 -6.41 0.28 -5.69
C ARG A 120 -5.19 0.99 -5.11
N GLU A 121 -4.99 0.94 -3.79
CA GLU A 121 -3.78 1.46 -3.16
C GLU A 121 -2.51 0.73 -3.63
N GLN A 122 -2.58 -0.59 -3.81
CA GLN A 122 -1.45 -1.40 -4.31
C GLN A 122 -1.10 -1.05 -5.75
N ASP A 123 -2.10 -1.01 -6.65
CA ASP A 123 -1.91 -0.68 -8.06
C ASP A 123 -1.38 0.76 -8.24
N GLU A 124 -1.83 1.70 -7.41
CA GLU A 124 -1.34 3.08 -7.40
C GLU A 124 0.11 3.18 -6.90
N ILE A 125 0.52 2.38 -5.90
CA ILE A 125 1.93 2.28 -5.49
C ILE A 125 2.76 1.70 -6.63
N GLU A 126 2.35 0.59 -7.23
CA GLU A 126 3.13 -0.07 -8.28
C GLU A 126 3.36 0.86 -9.47
N LYS A 127 2.34 1.61 -9.90
CA LYS A 127 2.50 2.64 -10.94
C LYS A 127 3.45 3.76 -10.52
N ARG A 128 3.33 4.26 -9.28
CA ARG A 128 4.26 5.27 -8.75
C ARG A 128 5.70 4.75 -8.73
N GLN A 129 5.89 3.48 -8.38
CA GLN A 129 7.21 2.85 -8.38
C GLN A 129 7.78 2.67 -9.78
N GLU A 130 6.97 2.25 -10.75
CA GLU A 130 7.44 2.15 -12.14
C GLU A 130 7.88 3.51 -12.68
N ILE A 131 7.12 4.57 -12.37
CA ILE A 131 7.46 5.94 -12.75
C ILE A 131 8.73 6.41 -12.02
N ALA A 132 8.85 6.18 -10.72
CA ALA A 132 10.01 6.57 -9.92
C ALA A 132 11.27 5.81 -10.37
N ALA A 133 11.18 4.50 -10.57
CA ALA A 133 12.28 3.68 -11.07
C ALA A 133 12.68 4.09 -12.49
N LYS A 134 11.72 4.47 -13.34
CA LYS A 134 12.01 5.03 -14.66
C LYS A 134 12.72 6.38 -14.56
N LYS A 135 12.23 7.29 -13.70
CA LYS A 135 12.86 8.60 -13.45
C LYS A 135 14.29 8.46 -12.92
N LEU A 136 14.53 7.48 -12.03
CA LEU A 136 15.86 7.16 -11.52
C LEU A 136 16.77 6.64 -12.63
N ARG A 137 16.29 5.67 -13.43
CA ARG A 137 17.05 5.10 -14.57
C ARG A 137 17.41 6.13 -15.63
N ASP A 138 16.48 7.05 -15.92
CA ASP A 138 16.64 8.05 -16.97
C ASP A 138 17.51 9.24 -16.50
N ASN A 139 17.69 9.44 -15.19
CA ASN A 139 18.47 10.54 -14.62
C ASN A 139 19.89 10.10 -14.23
N VAL A 140 20.82 10.24 -15.18
CA VAL A 140 22.23 9.88 -15.02
C VAL A 140 22.90 10.58 -13.83
N ALA A 141 22.60 11.86 -13.59
CA ALA A 141 23.20 12.63 -12.51
C ALA A 141 22.79 12.10 -11.12
N VAL A 142 21.51 11.74 -10.97
CA VAL A 142 21.00 11.13 -9.72
C VAL A 142 21.67 9.78 -9.47
N ARG A 143 21.80 8.93 -10.50
CA ARG A 143 22.49 7.63 -10.37
C ARG A 143 23.96 7.79 -9.99
N GLN A 144 24.65 8.74 -10.61
CA GLN A 144 26.06 9.01 -10.27
C GLN A 144 26.20 9.46 -8.82
N LYS A 145 25.33 10.37 -8.35
CA LYS A 145 25.34 10.81 -6.95
C LYS A 145 24.99 9.67 -5.98
N LEU A 146 24.04 8.82 -6.34
CA LEU A 146 23.67 7.63 -5.55
C LEU A 146 24.84 6.64 -5.45
N GLU A 147 25.58 6.44 -6.53
CA GLU A 147 26.78 5.59 -6.55
C GLU A 147 27.90 6.18 -5.69
N GLU A 148 28.11 7.50 -5.70
CA GLU A 148 29.05 8.18 -4.79
C GLU A 148 28.67 7.97 -3.31
N ILE A 149 27.38 8.08 -2.98
CA ILE A 149 26.88 7.80 -1.63
C ILE A 149 27.11 6.33 -1.28
N ARG A 150 26.82 5.40 -2.21
CA ARG A 150 27.04 3.96 -2.03
C ARG A 150 28.51 3.63 -1.77
N MET A 151 29.44 4.21 -2.53
CA MET A 151 30.88 3.97 -2.34
C MET A 151 31.35 4.43 -0.95
N ARG A 152 30.87 5.58 -0.48
CA ARG A 152 31.16 6.04 0.89
C ARG A 152 30.56 5.11 1.94
N TYR A 153 29.33 4.63 1.74
CA TYR A 153 28.72 3.66 2.64
C TYR A 153 29.53 2.35 2.70
N MET A 154 29.99 1.85 1.57
CA MET A 154 30.78 0.62 1.50
C MET A 154 32.13 0.72 2.21
N SER A 155 32.79 1.89 2.16
CA SER A 155 34.06 2.07 2.85
C SER A 155 33.92 2.00 4.38
N LEU A 156 32.73 2.26 4.92
CA LEU A 156 32.43 2.19 6.36
C LEU A 156 32.32 0.76 6.91
N ILE A 157 32.05 -0.24 6.05
CA ILE A 157 31.92 -1.65 6.48
C ILE A 157 33.24 -2.16 7.08
N GLY A 158 34.38 -1.71 6.54
CA GLY A 158 35.72 -2.07 7.02
C GLY A 158 36.30 -1.13 8.09
N ALA A 159 35.60 -0.06 8.46
CA ALA A 159 36.12 0.92 9.41
C ALA A 159 36.16 0.37 10.84
N SER A 160 37.30 0.53 11.51
CA SER A 160 37.53 0.04 12.88
C SER A 160 36.97 0.96 13.97
N ASN A 161 36.83 2.26 13.69
CA ASN A 161 36.34 3.24 14.66
C ASN A 161 34.82 3.41 14.57
N ALA A 162 34.12 2.95 15.61
CA ALA A 162 32.65 3.01 15.69
C ALA A 162 32.10 4.45 15.73
N GLN A 163 32.80 5.38 16.38
CA GLN A 163 32.34 6.78 16.49
C GLN A 163 32.45 7.50 15.15
N THR A 164 33.59 7.36 14.47
CA THR A 164 33.78 7.91 13.12
C THR A 164 32.75 7.33 12.15
N ARG A 165 32.47 6.03 12.27
CA ARG A 165 31.47 5.35 11.44
C ARG A 165 30.05 5.88 11.65
N GLY A 166 29.66 6.16 12.89
CA GLY A 166 28.37 6.77 13.20
C GLY A 166 28.23 8.14 12.54
N PHE A 167 29.22 9.02 12.75
CA PHE A 167 29.20 10.37 12.18
C PHE A 167 29.21 10.39 10.64
N GLU A 168 29.97 9.50 10.00
CA GLU A 168 29.93 9.39 8.53
C GLU A 168 28.61 8.81 8.02
N LEU A 169 27.96 7.91 8.77
CA LEU A 169 26.62 7.44 8.43
C LEU A 169 25.59 8.57 8.46
N GLU A 170 25.66 9.46 9.47
CA GLU A 170 24.77 10.63 9.55
C GLU A 170 24.88 11.51 8.28
N LYS A 171 26.11 11.78 7.81
CA LYS A 171 26.35 12.53 6.57
C LYS A 171 25.85 11.81 5.32
N ILE A 172 26.10 10.50 5.22
CA ILE A 172 25.61 9.68 4.11
C ILE A 172 24.08 9.76 4.03
N MET A 173 23.40 9.71 5.17
CA MET A 173 21.95 9.80 5.23
C MET A 173 21.45 11.21 4.91
N TYR A 174 22.14 12.26 5.36
CA TYR A 174 21.84 13.63 4.96
C TYR A 174 21.89 13.80 3.44
N ASP A 175 22.98 13.34 2.80
CA ASP A 175 23.15 13.43 1.35
C ASP A 175 22.12 12.58 0.60
N LEU A 176 21.71 11.44 1.18
CA LEU A 176 20.65 10.61 0.62
C LEU A 176 19.29 11.33 0.69
N PHE A 177 18.96 11.97 1.81
CA PHE A 177 17.73 12.75 1.95
C PHE A 177 17.71 13.94 0.98
N GLU A 178 18.85 14.62 0.82
CA GLU A 178 19.00 15.73 -0.14
C GLU A 178 18.80 15.24 -1.58
N LEU A 179 19.41 14.10 -1.95
CA LEU A 179 19.26 13.50 -3.28
C LEU A 179 17.80 13.19 -3.65
N PHE A 180 16.97 12.87 -2.66
CA PHE A 180 15.56 12.54 -2.82
C PHE A 180 14.61 13.71 -2.48
N ASP A 181 15.13 14.95 -2.43
CA ASP A 181 14.36 16.18 -2.20
C ASP A 181 13.55 16.17 -0.89
N LEU A 182 14.09 15.60 0.19
CA LEU A 182 13.40 15.45 1.49
C LEU A 182 13.62 16.60 2.48
N ASP A 183 14.15 17.75 2.03
CA ASP A 183 14.44 18.92 2.89
C ASP A 183 15.15 18.56 4.22
N PRO A 184 16.36 17.98 4.16
CA PRO A 184 17.02 17.47 5.35
C PRO A 184 17.61 18.56 6.25
N LYS A 185 17.54 18.30 7.55
CA LYS A 185 18.21 19.05 8.60
C LYS A 185 19.27 18.18 9.27
N ALA A 186 20.49 18.68 9.31
CA ALA A 186 21.63 18.03 9.98
C ALA A 186 21.39 17.90 11.50
N SER A 187 22.21 17.08 12.17
CA SER A 187 22.12 16.81 13.60
C SER A 187 21.95 18.08 14.44
N PHE A 188 21.06 18.05 15.43
CA PHE A 188 20.77 19.19 16.29
C PHE A 188 20.53 18.77 17.74
N LYS A 189 20.66 19.74 18.66
CA LYS A 189 20.42 19.54 20.09
C LYS A 189 19.27 20.41 20.55
N ASN A 190 18.26 19.79 21.16
CA ASN A 190 17.13 20.47 21.79
C ASN A 190 17.13 20.13 23.29
N LEU A 191 17.29 21.12 24.17
CA LEU A 191 17.13 20.95 25.64
C LEU A 191 17.88 19.72 26.22
N GLY A 192 19.08 19.43 25.71
CA GLY A 192 19.91 18.30 26.17
C GLY A 192 19.72 16.99 25.41
N GLU A 193 18.72 16.91 24.53
CA GLU A 193 18.46 15.78 23.63
C GLU A 193 19.17 15.99 22.29
N GLN A 194 19.98 15.01 21.86
CA GLN A 194 20.59 15.00 20.52
C GLN A 194 19.76 14.12 19.57
N VAL A 195 19.51 14.66 18.37
CA VAL A 195 18.88 13.98 17.25
C VAL A 195 19.83 14.04 16.06
N ASP A 196 20.00 12.91 15.38
CA ASP A 196 21.00 12.74 14.32
C ASP A 196 20.59 13.48 13.03
N GLY A 197 19.29 13.63 12.79
CA GLY A 197 18.77 14.48 11.73
C GLY A 197 17.25 14.62 11.75
N ALA A 198 16.73 15.40 10.80
CA ALA A 198 15.31 15.45 10.50
C ALA A 198 15.11 15.66 9.00
N PHE A 199 13.93 15.35 8.48
CA PHE A 199 13.56 15.57 7.08
C PHE A 199 12.04 15.66 6.93
N ALA A 200 11.55 16.22 5.82
CA ALA A 200 10.13 16.32 5.51
C ALA A 200 9.76 15.45 4.30
N LEU A 201 8.65 14.72 4.40
CA LEU A 201 8.11 13.92 3.30
C LEU A 201 6.59 14.06 3.25
N GLU A 202 6.08 14.55 2.10
CA GLU A 202 4.64 14.74 1.84
C GLU A 202 3.91 15.52 2.96
N GLY A 203 4.56 16.57 3.50
CA GLY A 203 4.00 17.40 4.57
C GLY A 203 4.00 16.73 5.95
N THR A 204 4.69 15.60 6.12
CA THR A 204 4.97 14.97 7.42
C THR A 204 6.44 15.20 7.79
N ASP A 205 6.70 15.68 9.00
CA ASP A 205 8.06 15.81 9.54
C ASP A 205 8.52 14.50 10.18
N TYR A 206 9.77 14.13 9.90
CA TYR A 206 10.43 12.95 10.46
C TYR A 206 11.66 13.35 11.25
N LEU A 207 11.77 12.86 12.48
CA LEU A 207 13.06 12.76 13.15
C LEU A 207 13.80 11.52 12.67
N PHE A 208 15.13 11.60 12.64
CA PHE A 208 15.99 10.51 12.21
C PHE A 208 17.03 10.20 13.29
N GLU A 209 17.20 8.91 13.58
CA GLU A 209 18.27 8.38 14.43
C GLU A 209 18.92 7.17 13.77
N ALA A 210 20.24 7.08 13.83
CA ALA A 210 21.01 6.04 13.17
C ALA A 210 21.98 5.35 14.14
N LYS A 211 21.98 4.01 14.13
CA LYS A 211 22.96 3.21 14.88
C LYS A 211 23.71 2.24 13.99
N TRP A 212 25.04 2.27 14.14
CA TRP A 212 25.95 1.30 13.54
C TRP A 212 26.82 0.62 14.61
N GLN A 213 26.24 -0.37 15.28
CA GLN A 213 26.85 -1.15 16.35
C GLN A 213 26.74 -2.65 16.07
N LYS A 214 27.61 -3.47 16.66
CA LYS A 214 27.58 -4.93 16.47
C LYS A 214 26.30 -5.56 17.03
N GLU A 215 25.90 -5.12 18.22
CA GLU A 215 24.72 -5.64 18.91
C GLU A 215 23.42 -5.14 18.27
N LEU A 216 22.40 -5.99 18.27
CA LEU A 216 21.07 -5.61 17.81
C LEU A 216 20.52 -4.48 18.67
N VAL A 217 19.79 -3.55 18.05
CA VAL A 217 19.11 -2.47 18.77
C VAL A 217 18.02 -3.08 19.66
N ASN A 218 18.05 -2.68 20.94
CA ASN A 218 17.20 -3.25 21.98
C ASN A 218 15.97 -2.38 22.27
N LYS A 219 15.11 -2.85 23.18
CA LYS A 219 13.91 -2.11 23.62
C LYS A 219 14.22 -0.72 24.19
N ALA A 220 15.30 -0.59 24.97
CA ALA A 220 15.62 0.66 25.66
C ALA A 220 16.01 1.77 24.66
N ASP A 221 16.76 1.40 23.62
CA ASP A 221 17.12 2.30 22.53
C ASP A 221 15.88 2.79 21.76
N LEU A 222 14.96 1.88 21.43
CA LEU A 222 13.71 2.22 20.76
C LEU A 222 12.79 3.07 21.66
N ALA A 223 12.78 2.81 22.97
CA ALA A 223 12.01 3.60 23.94
C ALA A 223 12.51 5.04 23.96
N ALA A 224 13.82 5.22 24.11
CA ALA A 224 14.45 6.52 24.13
C ALA A 224 14.08 7.33 22.88
N PHE A 225 14.25 6.78 21.68
CA PHE A 225 13.91 7.50 20.45
C PHE A 225 12.40 7.74 20.28
N SER A 226 11.56 6.77 20.64
CA SER A 226 10.10 6.96 20.60
C SER A 226 9.66 8.13 21.49
N ASP A 227 10.24 8.26 22.68
CA ASP A 227 9.95 9.36 23.59
C ASP A 227 10.38 10.70 22.99
N LYS A 228 11.57 10.75 22.35
CA LYS A 228 12.03 11.94 21.61
C LYS A 228 11.01 12.40 20.57
N VAL A 229 10.47 11.47 19.78
CA VAL A 229 9.46 11.78 18.74
C VAL A 229 8.15 12.25 19.36
N ARG A 230 7.66 11.59 20.40
CA ARG A 230 6.39 11.91 21.07
C ARG A 230 6.37 13.27 21.76
N THR A 231 7.54 13.81 22.11
CA THR A 231 7.64 15.17 22.67
C THR A 231 7.54 16.29 21.63
N LYS A 232 7.49 15.97 20.32
CA LYS A 232 7.37 16.97 19.25
C LYS A 232 5.91 17.23 18.89
N LEU A 233 5.68 18.11 17.91
CA LEU A 233 4.34 18.48 17.44
C LEU A 233 3.55 17.22 17.02
N GLU A 234 2.23 17.24 17.23
CA GLU A 234 1.34 16.20 16.72
C GLU A 234 1.58 15.94 15.23
N ASN A 235 1.58 14.65 14.84
CA ASN A 235 1.92 14.13 13.51
C ASN A 235 3.41 14.10 13.13
N THR A 236 4.33 14.42 14.06
CA THR A 236 5.76 14.11 13.87
C THR A 236 5.98 12.60 13.95
N LEU A 237 6.69 12.03 12.98
CA LEU A 237 7.09 10.62 12.98
C LEU A 237 8.61 10.49 13.19
N GLY A 238 9.06 9.27 13.47
CA GLY A 238 10.48 8.92 13.56
C GLY A 238 10.88 7.87 12.54
N VAL A 239 12.12 7.93 12.06
CA VAL A 239 12.78 6.85 11.34
C VAL A 239 14.02 6.45 12.13
N PHE A 240 14.08 5.19 12.53
CA PHE A 240 15.25 4.62 13.20
C PHE A 240 15.96 3.67 12.24
N LEU A 241 17.21 3.97 11.91
CA LEU A 241 18.07 3.12 11.10
C LEU A 241 19.03 2.33 12.00
N SER A 242 19.00 1.00 11.91
CA SER A 242 20.01 0.13 12.52
C SER A 242 20.70 -0.73 11.46
N ILE A 243 21.98 -0.50 11.20
CA ILE A 243 22.69 -1.22 10.12
C ILE A 243 22.67 -2.74 10.34
N ASN A 244 22.85 -3.19 11.59
CA ASN A 244 22.84 -4.61 11.93
C ASN A 244 21.47 -5.11 12.42
N GLY A 245 20.43 -4.28 12.37
CA GLY A 245 19.05 -4.66 12.69
C GLY A 245 18.64 -4.52 14.16
N PHE A 246 17.53 -5.15 14.50
CA PHE A 246 16.80 -4.97 15.76
C PHE A 246 16.55 -6.31 16.45
N SER A 247 16.52 -6.29 17.78
CA SER A 247 16.10 -7.46 18.56
C SER A 247 14.60 -7.72 18.41
N THR A 248 14.20 -8.98 18.29
CA THR A 248 12.79 -9.39 18.15
C THR A 248 11.95 -8.87 19.32
N ASP A 249 12.47 -9.00 20.53
CA ASP A 249 11.80 -8.60 21.76
C ASP A 249 11.66 -7.08 21.85
N GLY A 250 12.66 -6.34 21.35
CA GLY A 250 12.63 -4.88 21.28
C GLY A 250 11.54 -4.38 20.32
N VAL A 251 11.45 -4.98 19.13
CA VAL A 251 10.40 -4.64 18.15
C VAL A 251 9.02 -4.97 18.69
N ALA A 252 8.82 -6.19 19.21
CA ALA A 252 7.53 -6.65 19.72
C ALA A 252 7.02 -5.80 20.89
N ALA A 253 7.91 -5.37 21.80
CA ALA A 253 7.53 -4.56 22.95
C ALA A 253 7.02 -3.16 22.56
N HIS A 254 7.40 -2.63 21.40
CA HIS A 254 7.03 -1.29 20.93
C HIS A 254 5.80 -1.25 20.04
N GLN A 255 5.39 -2.38 19.47
CA GLN A 255 4.20 -2.47 18.61
C GLN A 255 2.88 -2.21 19.36
N ALA A 256 2.85 -2.34 20.69
CA ALA A 256 1.64 -2.27 21.51
C ALA A 256 1.19 -0.84 21.90
N GLY A 257 2.03 0.19 21.70
CA GLY A 257 1.84 1.53 22.30
C GLY A 257 1.43 2.66 21.37
N GLY A 258 1.21 2.40 20.08
CA GLY A 258 1.03 3.42 19.03
C GLY A 258 2.33 3.71 18.28
N ALA A 259 2.37 3.34 17.01
CA ALA A 259 3.54 3.44 16.15
C ALA A 259 3.84 4.90 15.76
N SER A 260 4.75 5.55 16.48
CA SER A 260 5.29 6.86 16.10
C SER A 260 6.62 6.77 15.34
N ILE A 261 7.21 5.57 15.25
CA ILE A 261 8.51 5.34 14.61
C ILE A 261 8.43 4.24 13.56
N ILE A 262 9.26 4.33 12.53
CA ILE A 262 9.44 3.36 11.46
C ILE A 262 10.87 2.83 11.54
N LEU A 263 11.03 1.50 11.46
CA LEU A 263 12.32 0.85 11.56
C LEU A 263 12.90 0.50 10.18
N MET A 264 14.19 0.79 10.01
CA MET A 264 14.98 0.50 8.81
C MET A 264 16.29 -0.19 9.17
N ASP A 265 16.75 -1.09 8.31
CA ASP A 265 18.02 -1.80 8.49
C ASP A 265 19.02 -1.56 7.33
N GLY A 266 20.23 -2.14 7.45
CA GLY A 266 21.22 -2.07 6.39
C GLY A 266 20.79 -2.74 5.08
N GLY A 267 19.92 -3.75 5.14
CA GLY A 267 19.37 -4.42 3.96
C GLY A 267 18.44 -3.51 3.17
N ASP A 268 17.66 -2.70 3.87
CA ASP A 268 16.82 -1.65 3.27
C ASP A 268 17.66 -0.62 2.51
N LEU A 269 18.75 -0.12 3.12
CA LEU A 269 19.67 0.83 2.47
C LEU A 269 20.33 0.21 1.24
N MET A 270 20.78 -1.04 1.35
CA MET A 270 21.38 -1.75 0.23
C MET A 270 20.42 -1.91 -0.94
N ALA A 271 19.14 -2.17 -0.68
CA ALA A 271 18.12 -2.22 -1.74
C ALA A 271 17.96 -0.87 -2.47
N VAL A 272 18.12 0.24 -1.75
CA VAL A 272 18.09 1.60 -2.34
C VAL A 272 19.34 1.87 -3.16
N PHE A 273 20.52 1.58 -2.62
CA PHE A 273 21.79 1.79 -3.32
C PHE A 273 21.95 0.92 -4.57
N GLU A 274 21.35 -0.26 -4.58
CA GLU A 274 21.31 -1.14 -5.76
C GLU A 274 20.14 -0.85 -6.70
N GLU A 275 19.45 0.30 -6.51
CA GLU A 275 18.35 0.77 -7.35
C GLU A 275 17.16 -0.21 -7.44
N ARG A 276 17.02 -1.13 -6.47
CA ARG A 276 15.91 -2.10 -6.42
C ARG A 276 14.60 -1.45 -5.95
N ILE A 277 14.70 -0.31 -5.27
CA ILE A 277 13.60 0.56 -4.85
C ILE A 277 14.17 1.96 -4.61
N ASP A 278 13.43 3.02 -4.94
CA ASP A 278 13.83 4.38 -4.56
C ASP A 278 13.55 4.64 -3.06
N PHE A 279 14.29 5.57 -2.45
CA PHE A 279 14.22 5.80 -1.01
C PHE A 279 12.84 6.29 -0.55
N VAL A 280 12.18 7.13 -1.34
CA VAL A 280 10.85 7.66 -1.03
C VAL A 280 9.81 6.54 -1.02
N SER A 281 9.79 5.70 -2.06
CA SER A 281 8.90 4.55 -2.14
C SER A 281 9.08 3.56 -0.99
N LEU A 282 10.32 3.34 -0.56
CA LEU A 282 10.64 2.49 0.58
C LEU A 282 10.00 3.04 1.87
N LEU A 283 10.20 4.33 2.17
CA LEU A 283 9.64 4.98 3.35
C LEU A 283 8.11 4.96 3.34
N LEU A 284 7.47 5.32 2.22
CA LEU A 284 6.01 5.34 2.11
C LEU A 284 5.40 3.96 2.33
N ARG A 285 6.03 2.91 1.81
CA ARG A 285 5.58 1.52 2.04
C ARG A 285 5.68 1.11 3.50
N LYS A 286 6.79 1.42 4.17
CA LYS A 286 6.96 1.14 5.60
C LYS A 286 5.94 1.92 6.44
N LYS A 287 5.75 3.21 6.15
CA LYS A 287 4.75 4.07 6.81
C LYS A 287 3.34 3.47 6.68
N ARG A 288 2.94 3.10 5.47
CA ARG A 288 1.62 2.52 5.21
C ARG A 288 1.43 1.19 5.95
N TYR A 289 2.42 0.31 5.88
CA TYR A 289 2.36 -0.96 6.58
C TYR A 289 2.25 -0.78 8.10
N ALA A 290 3.03 0.12 8.69
CA ALA A 290 2.95 0.46 10.10
C ALA A 290 1.57 1.04 10.47
N ALA A 291 1.02 1.94 9.65
CA ALA A 291 -0.29 2.52 9.86
C ALA A 291 -1.44 1.49 9.78
N GLN A 292 -1.34 0.52 8.87
CA GLN A 292 -2.39 -0.49 8.64
C GLN A 292 -2.33 -1.66 9.62
N THR A 293 -1.13 -2.05 10.06
CA THR A 293 -0.93 -3.28 10.86
C THR A 293 -0.48 -3.02 12.29
N GLY A 294 -0.04 -1.80 12.61
CA GLY A 294 0.67 -1.49 13.85
C GLY A 294 2.11 -2.01 13.90
N ASN A 295 2.57 -2.76 12.89
CA ASN A 295 3.93 -3.27 12.85
C ASN A 295 4.90 -2.23 12.27
N ILE A 296 5.78 -1.72 13.12
CA ILE A 296 6.79 -0.69 12.80
C ILE A 296 7.99 -1.20 12.00
N TYR A 297 8.12 -2.52 11.83
CA TYR A 297 9.26 -3.12 11.14
C TYR A 297 8.81 -4.03 9.98
N LEU A 298 9.12 -3.57 8.77
CA LEU A 298 8.94 -4.31 7.53
C LEU A 298 10.21 -4.18 6.70
N SER A 299 11.03 -5.23 6.66
CA SER A 299 12.25 -5.24 5.84
C SER A 299 11.91 -5.25 4.35
N TYR A 300 12.78 -4.72 3.50
CA TYR A 300 12.65 -4.80 2.05
C TYR A 300 12.50 -6.26 1.57
N PHE A 301 13.23 -7.20 2.18
CA PHE A 301 13.12 -8.62 1.85
C PHE A 301 11.70 -9.15 2.05
N GLN A 302 11.06 -8.80 3.17
CA GLN A 302 9.66 -9.15 3.41
C GLN A 302 8.70 -8.48 2.43
N MET A 303 8.98 -7.24 2.00
CA MET A 303 8.15 -6.55 0.99
C MET A 303 8.13 -7.30 -0.35
N VAL A 304 9.27 -7.83 -0.79
CA VAL A 304 9.36 -8.53 -2.08
C VAL A 304 8.92 -9.99 -1.99
N ALA A 305 9.05 -10.64 -0.83
CA ALA A 305 8.63 -12.02 -0.62
C ALA A 305 7.10 -12.18 -0.52
N ALA A 306 6.36 -11.10 -0.26
CA ALA A 306 4.90 -11.12 -0.11
C ALA A 306 4.11 -11.07 -1.45
N LYS A 307 4.78 -11.28 -2.60
CA LYS A 307 4.17 -11.30 -3.94
C LYS A 307 3.51 -12.65 -4.28
#